data_AF-A0A842RAK0-F1
#
_entry.id   AF-A0A842RAK0-F1
#
_cell.length_a   1.000
_cell.length_b   1.000
_cell.length_c   1.000
_cell.angle_alpha   90.00
_cell.angle_beta   90.00
_cell.angle_gamma   90.00
#
_symmetry.space_group_name_H-M   'P 1'
#
loop_
_entity.id
_entity.type
_entity.pdbx_description
1 polymer ?
#
loop_
_entity_poly.entity_id
_entity_poly.type
_entity_poly.pdbx_seq_one_letter_code
_entity_poly.pdbx_strand_id
1 'polypeptide(L)'
;MSEIEPESGEIEPTIQCTDIEFSKPLETTKALDTLFKDLDKTTIPMLILGGILLIVFFTLVEWTTVLQPHSKPLNQIIILLLASGTGLALVFGASELIILGVKGIADKLNWSSYFGGIISSFGAALSELVLVIILLIRGKSMGGETGEQLILTAIVLILTTVLINMFFLGLSMIFTTRKGPAKLPYELTFLETNLVSGMMVFSFVLMIYTFTEKLLEIGGEPIHYTFDRVFEGIVGVALVLIYSLFIYFLFRRMMKQRKLYQPHLSEFFQEKEEKDQKKKKEAKRTKQQKKCEPKEEYHQLISFRRFPWIVILVLFLIGVGGVVLGGDVLAEGIEIGAERFGESSILVYAVIVGIVSTSPELIVTFRGLTSKNKQIQEIGLINQISAINQTFFILFGVPFVMAGIVNIEIPNSPEIAIVFGGIFILAQCINSMILDDKAFDLLEGVVVTTLSLVSLIVLMFV
;
A
#
# COMPACT_ATOMS: atom_id res chain seq x y z
N MET A 1 -50.48 -65.55 -10.12
CA MET A 1 -50.64 -64.90 -11.44
C MET A 1 -51.19 -63.51 -11.15
N SER A 2 -50.31 -62.52 -11.06
CA SER A 2 -50.66 -61.12 -10.87
C SER A 2 -49.62 -60.31 -11.63
N GLU A 3 -50.00 -59.88 -12.82
CA GLU A 3 -49.24 -58.96 -13.67
C GLU A 3 -49.19 -57.58 -13.02
N ILE A 4 -48.01 -56.97 -13.02
CA ILE A 4 -47.80 -55.57 -12.66
C ILE A 4 -47.23 -54.90 -13.90
N GLU A 5 -48.01 -54.02 -14.51
CA GLU A 5 -47.59 -53.13 -15.60
C GLU A 5 -46.59 -52.07 -15.08
N PRO A 6 -45.58 -51.67 -15.88
CA PRO A 6 -44.73 -50.56 -15.53
C PRO A 6 -45.27 -49.23 -16.08
N GLU A 7 -45.49 -48.27 -15.18
CA GLU A 7 -45.74 -46.86 -15.50
C GLU A 7 -44.54 -46.24 -16.25
N SER A 8 -44.85 -45.62 -17.40
CA SER A 8 -43.94 -44.79 -18.18
C SER A 8 -43.75 -43.42 -17.52
N GLY A 9 -42.65 -43.26 -16.78
CA GLY A 9 -42.24 -41.95 -16.22
C GLY A 9 -41.60 -41.06 -17.29
N GLU A 10 -42.18 -39.88 -17.50
CA GLU A 10 -41.64 -38.79 -18.29
C GLU A 10 -40.25 -38.37 -17.80
N ILE A 11 -39.29 -38.28 -18.72
CA ILE A 11 -37.92 -37.85 -18.46
C ILE A 11 -37.90 -36.32 -18.55
N GLU A 12 -37.82 -35.64 -17.41
CA GLU A 12 -37.55 -34.20 -17.38
C GLU A 12 -36.17 -33.90 -18.00
N PRO A 13 -36.05 -32.82 -18.81
CA PRO A 13 -34.80 -32.46 -19.47
C PRO A 13 -33.74 -32.08 -18.45
N THR A 14 -32.61 -32.79 -18.51
CA THR A 14 -31.43 -32.52 -17.68
C THR A 14 -30.80 -31.21 -18.15
N ILE A 15 -30.83 -30.18 -17.30
CA ILE A 15 -30.15 -28.91 -17.56
C ILE A 15 -28.64 -29.19 -17.63
N GLN A 16 -28.08 -29.20 -18.84
CA GLN A 16 -26.65 -29.19 -19.07
C GLN A 16 -26.11 -27.82 -18.64
N CYS A 17 -25.26 -27.79 -17.61
CA CYS A 17 -24.37 -26.66 -17.38
C CYS A 17 -23.46 -26.54 -18.59
N THR A 18 -23.81 -25.64 -19.51
CA THR A 18 -23.01 -25.30 -20.68
C THR A 18 -21.59 -24.96 -20.26
N ASP A 19 -20.62 -25.60 -20.91
CA ASP A 19 -19.21 -25.27 -20.85
C ASP A 19 -19.04 -23.75 -21.01
N ILE A 20 -18.60 -23.10 -19.94
CA ILE A 20 -18.24 -21.68 -19.98
C ILE A 20 -17.02 -21.61 -20.90
N GLU A 21 -17.19 -21.16 -22.14
CA GLU A 21 -16.09 -20.90 -23.10
C GLU A 21 -15.07 -19.95 -22.43
N PHE A 22 -14.01 -20.51 -21.85
CA PHE A 22 -12.94 -19.75 -21.18
C PHE A 22 -11.93 -19.12 -22.16
N SER A 23 -12.14 -19.23 -23.46
CA SER A 23 -11.10 -19.00 -24.47
C SER A 23 -11.26 -17.75 -25.33
N LYS A 24 -12.41 -17.06 -25.33
CA LYS A 24 -12.56 -15.86 -26.15
C LYS A 24 -12.14 -14.60 -25.37
N PRO A 25 -11.14 -13.83 -25.85
CA PRO A 25 -10.83 -12.53 -25.26
C PRO A 25 -12.08 -11.66 -25.29
N LEU A 26 -12.38 -11.00 -24.18
CA LEU A 26 -13.55 -10.13 -24.10
C LEU A 26 -13.35 -8.96 -25.08
N GLU A 27 -14.40 -8.63 -25.84
CA GLU A 27 -14.38 -7.42 -26.69
C GLU A 27 -13.96 -6.23 -25.85
N THR A 28 -13.06 -5.40 -26.38
CA THR A 28 -12.39 -4.29 -25.69
C THR A 28 -13.37 -3.37 -24.98
N THR A 29 -14.56 -3.17 -25.55
CA THR A 29 -15.65 -2.33 -25.02
C THR A 29 -16.32 -2.94 -23.78
N LYS A 30 -16.63 -4.23 -23.79
CA LYS A 30 -17.19 -4.96 -22.63
C LYS A 30 -16.16 -5.10 -21.52
N ALA A 31 -14.90 -5.24 -21.90
CA ALA A 31 -13.80 -5.20 -20.95
C ALA A 31 -13.81 -3.85 -20.23
N LEU A 32 -13.73 -2.75 -20.97
CA LEU A 32 -13.75 -1.39 -20.41
C LEU A 32 -14.92 -1.18 -19.44
N ASP A 33 -16.13 -1.60 -19.81
CA ASP A 33 -17.33 -1.45 -18.97
C ASP A 33 -17.25 -2.26 -17.66
N THR A 34 -16.59 -3.43 -17.71
CA THR A 34 -16.33 -4.23 -16.50
C THR A 34 -15.26 -3.56 -15.62
N LEU A 35 -14.21 -3.01 -16.23
CA LEU A 35 -13.16 -2.29 -15.51
C LEU A 35 -13.71 -1.06 -14.78
N PHE A 36 -14.57 -0.30 -15.45
CA PHE A 36 -15.23 0.86 -14.86
C PHE A 36 -16.24 0.52 -13.77
N LYS A 37 -16.77 -0.72 -13.76
CA LYS A 37 -17.59 -1.23 -12.65
C LYS A 37 -16.76 -1.63 -11.44
N ASP A 38 -15.55 -2.12 -11.66
CA ASP A 38 -14.61 -2.52 -10.59
C ASP A 38 -13.81 -1.33 -10.05
N LEU A 39 -13.71 -0.24 -10.81
CA LEU A 39 -13.21 1.06 -10.36
C LEU A 39 -14.10 1.59 -9.24
N ASP A 40 -13.53 2.18 -8.19
CA ASP A 40 -14.38 2.84 -7.20
C ASP A 40 -15.13 4.00 -7.87
N LYS A 41 -16.38 4.18 -7.46
CA LYS A 41 -17.23 5.27 -7.96
C LYS A 41 -16.62 6.63 -7.66
N THR A 42 -15.69 6.69 -6.72
CA THR A 42 -14.96 7.90 -6.30
C THR A 42 -13.72 8.19 -7.16
N THR A 43 -13.12 7.20 -7.84
CA THR A 43 -11.86 7.37 -8.56
C THR A 43 -11.97 8.34 -9.74
N ILE A 44 -12.97 8.14 -10.62
CA ILE A 44 -13.16 9.00 -11.80
C ILE A 44 -13.51 10.42 -11.36
N PRO A 45 -14.46 10.64 -10.43
CA PRO A 45 -14.72 11.97 -9.91
C PRO A 45 -13.47 12.64 -9.30
N MET A 46 -12.64 11.91 -8.56
CA MET A 46 -11.42 12.47 -7.95
C MET A 46 -10.38 12.85 -9.00
N LEU A 47 -10.18 12.04 -10.04
CA LEU A 47 -9.30 12.38 -11.16
C LEU A 47 -9.80 13.60 -11.95
N ILE A 48 -11.10 13.67 -12.23
CA ILE A 48 -11.72 14.81 -12.92
C ILE A 48 -11.61 16.07 -12.05
N LEU A 49 -11.95 15.96 -10.76
CA LEU A 49 -11.84 17.04 -9.80
C LEU A 49 -10.40 17.52 -9.68
N GLY A 50 -9.44 16.60 -9.53
CA GLY A 50 -8.02 16.90 -9.50
C GLY A 50 -7.55 17.60 -10.77
N GLY A 51 -8.00 17.16 -11.95
CA GLY A 51 -7.69 17.81 -13.23
C GLY A 51 -8.28 19.21 -13.36
N ILE A 52 -9.53 19.42 -12.91
CA ILE A 52 -10.16 20.76 -12.89
C ILE A 52 -9.41 21.68 -11.92
N LEU A 53 -9.13 21.19 -10.70
CA LEU A 53 -8.39 21.94 -9.69
C LEU A 53 -6.98 22.27 -10.15
N LEU A 54 -6.33 21.39 -10.92
CA LEU A 54 -5.02 21.64 -11.53
C LEU A 54 -5.04 22.81 -12.50
N ILE A 55 -6.05 22.87 -13.37
CA ILE A 55 -6.23 24.00 -14.30
C ILE A 55 -6.47 25.30 -13.51
N VAL A 56 -7.34 25.24 -12.48
CA VAL A 56 -7.62 26.38 -11.61
C VAL A 56 -6.37 26.83 -10.86
N PHE A 57 -5.55 25.89 -10.38
CA PHE A 57 -4.30 26.15 -9.69
C PHE A 57 -3.30 26.87 -10.59
N PHE A 58 -2.98 26.32 -11.76
CA PHE A 58 -2.03 26.97 -12.68
C PHE A 58 -2.53 28.34 -13.15
N THR A 59 -3.82 28.47 -13.47
CA THR A 59 -4.37 29.78 -13.87
C THR A 59 -4.33 30.81 -12.74
N LEU A 60 -4.56 30.40 -11.49
CA LEU A 60 -4.43 31.29 -10.32
C LEU A 60 -2.98 31.65 -10.02
N VAL A 61 -2.05 30.69 -10.07
CA VAL A 61 -0.61 30.92 -9.86
C VAL A 61 -0.05 31.87 -10.92
N GLU A 62 -0.39 31.64 -12.19
CA GLU A 62 0.00 32.55 -13.28
C GLU A 62 -0.60 33.95 -13.08
N TRP A 63 -1.87 34.03 -12.65
CA TRP A 63 -2.52 35.31 -12.39
C TRP A 63 -1.89 36.08 -11.22
N THR A 64 -1.55 35.39 -10.11
CA THR A 64 -0.95 36.02 -8.93
C THR A 64 0.48 36.46 -9.18
N THR A 65 1.29 35.63 -9.87
CA THR A 65 2.68 35.96 -10.24
C THR A 65 2.75 37.16 -11.19
N VAL A 66 1.82 37.28 -12.13
CA VAL A 66 1.82 38.38 -13.13
C VAL A 66 1.27 39.69 -12.56
N LEU A 67 0.21 39.67 -11.73
CA LEU A 67 -0.53 40.89 -11.37
C LEU A 67 -0.19 41.48 -10.00
N GLN A 68 0.29 40.68 -9.04
CA GLN A 68 0.55 41.17 -7.69
C GLN A 68 1.81 40.52 -7.08
N PRO A 69 3.01 40.98 -7.45
CA PRO A 69 4.27 40.51 -6.85
C PRO A 69 4.40 40.82 -5.35
N HIS A 70 3.49 41.61 -4.77
CA HIS A 70 3.35 41.83 -3.31
C HIS A 70 1.96 41.40 -2.85
N SER A 71 1.59 40.15 -3.15
CA SER A 71 0.30 39.61 -2.75
C SER A 71 0.17 39.59 -1.22
N LYS A 72 -1.03 39.93 -0.74
CA LYS A 72 -1.36 39.94 0.69
C LYS A 72 -1.28 38.51 1.27
N PRO A 73 -1.00 38.34 2.58
CA PRO A 73 -0.86 37.02 3.22
C PRO A 73 -2.07 36.09 3.03
N LEU A 74 -3.27 36.65 2.78
CA LEU A 74 -4.47 35.87 2.52
C LEU A 74 -4.42 35.10 1.18
N ASN A 75 -3.73 35.64 0.17
CA ASN A 75 -3.61 34.97 -1.13
C ASN A 75 -2.71 33.73 -1.02
N GLN A 76 -1.65 33.79 -0.20
CA GLN A 76 -0.74 32.66 0.02
C GLN A 76 -1.44 31.47 0.69
N ILE A 77 -2.32 31.71 1.66
CA ILE A 77 -3.10 30.64 2.31
C ILE A 77 -4.07 29.98 1.32
N ILE A 78 -4.71 30.77 0.44
CA ILE A 78 -5.59 30.22 -0.60
C ILE A 78 -4.78 29.36 -1.57
N ILE A 79 -3.62 29.84 -2.04
CA ILE A 79 -2.73 29.08 -2.93
C ILE A 79 -2.27 27.80 -2.23
N LEU A 80 -1.86 27.86 -0.97
CA LEU A 80 -1.48 26.68 -0.18
C LEU A 80 -2.60 25.64 -0.11
N LEU A 81 -3.81 26.06 0.28
CA LEU A 81 -4.95 25.15 0.40
C LEU A 81 -5.33 24.56 -0.96
N LEU A 82 -5.24 25.36 -2.03
CA LEU A 82 -5.52 24.92 -3.38
C LEU A 82 -4.46 23.95 -3.89
N ALA A 83 -3.17 24.23 -3.70
CA ALA A 83 -2.05 23.36 -4.05
C ALA A 83 -2.18 22.02 -3.31
N SER A 84 -2.35 22.08 -1.99
CA SER A 84 -2.53 20.88 -1.15
C SER A 84 -3.74 20.08 -1.61
N GLY A 85 -4.92 20.70 -1.76
CA GLY A 85 -6.14 20.02 -2.17
C GLY A 85 -6.05 19.42 -3.59
N THR A 86 -5.44 20.13 -4.53
CA THR A 86 -5.23 19.69 -5.91
C THR A 86 -4.28 18.50 -5.98
N GLY A 87 -3.11 18.64 -5.34
CA GLY A 87 -2.09 17.61 -5.30
C GLY A 87 -2.62 16.32 -4.66
N LEU A 88 -3.30 16.43 -3.53
CA LEU A 88 -3.93 15.30 -2.85
C LEU A 88 -5.00 14.62 -3.71
N ALA A 89 -5.90 15.38 -4.35
CA ALA A 89 -6.94 14.80 -5.20
C ALA A 89 -6.36 14.03 -6.41
N LEU A 90 -5.33 14.60 -7.04
CA LEU A 90 -4.63 13.94 -8.15
C LEU A 90 -3.89 12.70 -7.71
N VAL A 91 -3.07 12.79 -6.66
CA VAL A 91 -2.32 11.65 -6.11
C VAL A 91 -3.27 10.52 -5.76
N PHE A 92 -4.36 10.82 -5.03
CA PHE A 92 -5.33 9.82 -4.61
C PHE A 92 -5.97 9.09 -5.80
N GLY A 93 -6.51 9.84 -6.78
CA GLY A 93 -7.13 9.24 -7.95
C GLY A 93 -6.14 8.44 -8.82
N ALA A 94 -4.90 8.92 -8.91
CA ALA A 94 -3.85 8.30 -9.69
C ALA A 94 -3.32 7.02 -9.04
N SER A 95 -3.15 6.98 -7.71
CA SER A 95 -2.73 5.78 -6.97
C SER A 95 -3.72 4.62 -7.12
N GLU A 96 -5.03 4.90 -7.22
CA GLU A 96 -6.01 3.84 -7.49
C GLU A 96 -5.87 3.26 -8.91
N LEU A 97 -5.53 4.07 -9.92
CA LEU A 97 -5.20 3.57 -11.26
C LEU A 97 -3.95 2.68 -11.24
N ILE A 98 -2.93 3.04 -10.45
CA ILE A 98 -1.72 2.23 -10.27
C ILE A 98 -2.09 0.88 -9.64
N ILE A 99 -2.86 0.89 -8.55
CA ILE A 99 -3.33 -0.32 -7.86
C ILE A 99 -4.08 -1.24 -8.82
N LEU A 100 -4.98 -0.70 -9.65
CA LEU A 100 -5.72 -1.48 -10.64
C LEU A 100 -4.83 -2.02 -11.76
N GLY A 101 -3.89 -1.21 -12.24
CA GLY A 101 -2.86 -1.65 -13.18
C GLY A 101 -2.08 -2.84 -12.63
N VAL A 102 -1.61 -2.72 -11.39
CA VAL A 102 -0.87 -3.78 -10.70
C VAL A 102 -1.72 -5.05 -10.51
N LYS A 103 -2.96 -4.92 -10.04
CA LYS A 103 -3.88 -6.07 -9.89
C LYS A 103 -4.13 -6.77 -11.23
N GLY A 104 -4.36 -6.00 -12.29
CA GLY A 104 -4.50 -6.53 -13.64
C GLY A 104 -3.26 -7.31 -14.10
N ILE A 105 -2.05 -6.82 -13.80
CA ILE A 105 -0.80 -7.54 -14.08
C ILE A 105 -0.73 -8.83 -13.26
N ALA A 106 -1.03 -8.76 -11.96
CA ALA A 106 -0.98 -9.90 -11.04
C ALA A 106 -1.90 -11.04 -11.48
N ASP A 107 -3.15 -10.72 -11.80
CA ASP A 107 -4.15 -11.70 -12.24
C ASP A 107 -3.74 -12.34 -13.57
N LYS A 108 -3.19 -11.55 -14.48
CA LYS A 108 -2.77 -12.04 -15.80
C LYS A 108 -1.55 -12.94 -15.74
N LEU A 109 -0.66 -12.70 -14.78
CA LEU A 109 0.50 -13.55 -14.51
C LEU A 109 0.16 -14.76 -13.61
N ASN A 110 -1.09 -14.85 -13.13
CA ASN A 110 -1.57 -15.81 -12.13
C ASN A 110 -0.69 -15.78 -10.87
N TRP A 111 -0.42 -14.59 -10.33
CA TRP A 111 0.24 -14.45 -9.04
C TRP A 111 -0.70 -14.88 -7.92
N SER A 112 -0.12 -15.29 -6.78
CA SER A 112 -0.93 -15.60 -5.60
C SER A 112 -1.56 -14.31 -5.06
N SER A 113 -2.72 -14.42 -4.41
CA SER A 113 -3.38 -13.27 -3.78
C SER A 113 -2.48 -12.56 -2.77
N TYR A 114 -1.62 -13.32 -2.05
CA TYR A 114 -0.61 -12.77 -1.16
C TYR A 114 0.39 -11.87 -1.91
N PHE A 115 1.03 -12.37 -2.97
CA PHE A 115 1.99 -11.58 -3.73
C PHE A 115 1.35 -10.44 -4.50
N GLY A 116 0.15 -10.65 -5.05
CA GLY A 116 -0.65 -9.59 -5.67
C GLY A 116 -0.94 -8.46 -4.67
N GLY A 117 -1.24 -8.79 -3.41
CA GLY A 117 -1.36 -7.83 -2.32
C GLY A 117 -0.08 -7.01 -2.11
N ILE A 118 1.07 -7.68 -2.00
CA ILE A 118 2.37 -7.02 -1.82
C ILE A 118 2.72 -6.07 -2.98
N ILE A 119 2.53 -6.49 -4.24
CA ILE A 119 2.82 -5.60 -5.36
C ILE A 119 1.79 -4.46 -5.42
N SER A 120 0.53 -4.73 -5.04
CA SER A 120 -0.52 -3.70 -4.98
C SER A 120 -0.19 -2.62 -3.93
N SER A 121 0.30 -3.01 -2.75
CA SER A 121 0.74 -2.04 -1.74
C SER A 121 1.95 -1.25 -2.23
N PHE A 122 2.88 -1.89 -2.96
CA PHE A 122 4.00 -1.16 -3.57
C PHE A 122 3.53 -0.09 -4.57
N GLY A 123 2.50 -0.40 -5.36
CA GLY A 123 1.88 0.57 -6.27
C GLY A 123 1.24 1.75 -5.53
N ALA A 124 0.66 1.52 -4.35
CA ALA A 124 0.08 2.56 -3.52
C ALA A 124 1.17 3.43 -2.86
N ALA A 125 2.21 2.82 -2.30
CA ALA A 125 3.37 3.50 -1.71
C ALA A 125 4.18 4.32 -2.75
N LEU A 126 4.04 4.03 -4.04
CA LEU A 126 4.76 4.74 -5.10
C LEU A 126 4.46 6.25 -5.09
N SER A 127 3.24 6.67 -4.72
CA SER A 127 2.93 8.10 -4.65
C SER A 127 3.69 8.84 -3.57
N GLU A 128 3.87 8.19 -2.43
CA GLU A 128 4.65 8.75 -1.33
C GLU A 128 6.13 8.83 -1.72
N LEU A 129 6.63 7.79 -2.40
CA LEU A 129 8.02 7.74 -2.83
C LEU A 129 8.33 8.88 -3.79
N VAL A 130 7.44 9.10 -4.77
CA VAL A 130 7.58 10.17 -5.75
C VAL A 130 7.54 11.53 -5.08
N LEU A 131 6.60 11.76 -4.15
CA LEU A 131 6.50 13.02 -3.40
C LEU A 131 7.79 13.30 -2.62
N VAL A 132 8.30 12.33 -1.87
CA VAL A 132 9.54 12.49 -1.10
C VAL A 132 10.72 12.80 -2.02
N ILE A 133 10.86 12.07 -3.12
CA ILE A 133 11.93 12.31 -4.10
C ILE A 133 11.86 13.76 -4.62
N ILE A 134 10.67 14.26 -4.95
CA ILE A 134 10.47 15.64 -5.40
C ILE A 134 10.91 16.62 -4.31
N LEU A 135 10.48 16.43 -3.06
CA LEU A 135 10.85 17.29 -1.93
C LEU A 135 12.36 17.32 -1.69
N LEU A 136 13.02 16.16 -1.76
CA LEU A 136 14.47 16.07 -1.60
C LEU A 136 15.24 16.79 -2.72
N ILE A 137 14.81 16.62 -3.97
CA ILE A 137 15.41 17.30 -5.12
C ILE A 137 15.20 18.82 -5.02
N ARG A 138 13.99 19.26 -4.67
CA ARG A 138 13.67 20.68 -4.49
C ARG A 138 14.46 21.29 -3.33
N GLY A 139 14.52 20.60 -2.19
CA GLY A 139 15.25 21.07 -1.02
C GLY A 139 16.73 21.27 -1.31
N LYS A 140 17.34 20.31 -2.03
CA LYS A 140 18.71 20.46 -2.54
C LYS A 140 18.87 21.65 -3.50
N SER A 141 17.91 21.85 -4.40
CA SER A 141 17.99 22.92 -5.40
C SER A 141 17.87 24.32 -4.80
N MET A 142 17.11 24.46 -3.70
CA MET A 142 16.95 25.74 -3.00
C MET A 142 18.17 26.06 -2.14
N GLY A 143 18.70 25.07 -1.43
CA GLY A 143 19.74 25.28 -0.43
C GLY A 143 19.27 26.18 0.72
N GLY A 144 20.21 26.50 1.62
CA GLY A 144 19.92 27.31 2.81
C GLY A 144 18.90 26.67 3.76
N GLU A 145 18.38 27.48 4.68
CA GLU A 145 17.47 27.04 5.74
C GLU A 145 16.17 26.43 5.19
N THR A 146 15.58 27.05 4.16
CA THR A 146 14.35 26.54 3.53
C THR A 146 14.57 25.19 2.85
N GLY A 147 15.71 24.99 2.20
CA GLY A 147 16.09 23.72 1.60
C GLY A 147 16.26 22.60 2.63
N GLU A 148 16.94 22.90 3.74
CA GLU A 148 17.12 21.98 4.88
C GLU A 148 15.78 21.59 5.51
N GLN A 149 14.88 22.56 5.72
CA GLN A 149 13.53 22.32 6.22
C GLN A 149 12.71 21.41 5.30
N LEU A 150 12.83 21.58 3.97
CA LEU A 150 12.12 20.74 3.01
C LEU A 150 12.65 19.30 3.00
N ILE A 151 13.97 19.12 3.14
CA ILE A 151 14.60 17.80 3.28
C ILE A 151 14.15 17.13 4.59
N LEU A 152 14.17 17.87 5.70
CA LEU A 152 13.65 17.38 6.99
C LEU A 152 12.20 16.94 6.87
N THR A 153 11.36 17.77 6.23
CA THR A 153 9.94 17.46 5.97
C THR A 153 9.80 16.15 5.22
N ALA A 154 10.59 15.92 4.17
CA ALA A 154 10.52 14.72 3.35
C ALA A 154 10.83 13.44 4.17
N ILE A 155 11.85 13.50 5.04
CA ILE A 155 12.23 12.35 5.88
C ILE A 155 11.22 12.11 6.99
N VAL A 156 10.82 13.17 7.69
CA VAL A 156 9.78 13.10 8.73
C VAL A 156 8.48 12.58 8.15
N LEU A 157 8.09 12.99 6.94
CA LEU A 157 6.89 12.49 6.26
C LEU A 157 6.92 10.97 6.10
N ILE A 158 8.03 10.38 5.64
CA ILE A 158 8.15 8.92 5.50
C ILE A 158 8.06 8.22 6.85
N LEU A 159 8.80 8.71 7.84
CA LEU A 159 8.82 8.06 9.15
C LEU A 159 7.45 8.17 9.83
N THR A 160 6.75 9.29 9.65
CA THR A 160 5.38 9.50 10.10
C THR A 160 4.41 8.56 9.38
N THR A 161 4.62 8.33 8.09
CA THR A 161 3.85 7.37 7.29
C THR A 161 3.98 5.96 7.85
N VAL A 162 5.18 5.53 8.27
CA VAL A 162 5.38 4.25 8.97
C VAL A 162 4.53 4.19 10.24
N LEU A 163 4.56 5.24 11.07
CA LEU A 163 3.76 5.31 12.30
C LEU A 163 2.25 5.30 12.04
N ILE A 164 1.79 6.01 11.00
CA ILE A 164 0.40 6.00 10.57
C ILE A 164 -0.01 4.60 10.13
N ASN A 165 0.83 3.92 9.35
CA ASN A 165 0.58 2.56 8.91
C ASN A 165 0.54 1.56 10.09
N MET A 166 1.36 1.76 11.12
CA MET A 166 1.29 1.00 12.38
C MET A 166 0.02 1.32 13.20
N PHE A 167 -0.40 2.59 13.25
CA PHE A 167 -1.65 2.99 13.89
C PHE A 167 -2.85 2.29 13.25
N PHE A 168 -2.90 2.27 11.91
CA PHE A 168 -3.96 1.59 11.18
C PHE A 168 -3.89 0.07 11.31
N LEU A 169 -2.70 -0.52 11.47
CA LEU A 169 -2.58 -1.93 11.84
C LEU A 169 -3.23 -2.20 13.20
N GLY A 170 -2.98 -1.35 14.21
CA GLY A 170 -3.62 -1.45 15.52
C GLY A 170 -5.16 -1.38 15.42
N LEU A 171 -5.69 -0.44 14.64
CA LEU A 171 -7.14 -0.35 14.38
C LEU A 171 -7.65 -1.62 13.69
N SER A 172 -6.89 -2.14 12.73
CA SER A 172 -7.23 -3.35 11.98
C SER A 172 -7.33 -4.57 12.88
N MET A 173 -6.40 -4.71 13.82
CA MET A 173 -6.46 -5.73 14.87
C MET A 173 -7.73 -5.58 15.70
N ILE A 174 -8.04 -4.37 16.20
CA ILE A 174 -9.26 -4.12 16.98
C ILE A 174 -10.53 -4.51 16.22
N PHE A 175 -10.63 -4.21 14.92
CA PHE A 175 -11.80 -4.54 14.12
C PHE A 175 -11.94 -6.03 13.86
N THR A 176 -10.83 -6.73 13.57
CA THR A 176 -10.84 -8.16 13.26
C THR A 176 -11.08 -9.03 14.49
N THR A 177 -10.62 -8.59 15.66
CA THR A 177 -10.66 -9.38 16.90
C THR A 177 -11.92 -9.17 17.74
N ARG A 178 -12.88 -8.33 17.28
CA ARG A 178 -14.17 -8.11 17.97
C ARG A 178 -14.96 -9.39 18.27
N LYS A 179 -14.74 -10.47 17.51
CA LYS A 179 -15.44 -11.76 17.67
C LYS A 179 -14.57 -12.84 18.30
N GLY A 180 -13.39 -12.49 18.80
CA GLY A 180 -12.37 -13.39 19.33
C GLY A 180 -11.04 -13.29 18.55
N PRO A 181 -10.00 -13.99 19.01
CA PRO A 181 -8.66 -13.89 18.44
C PRO A 181 -8.63 -14.22 16.94
N ALA A 182 -7.95 -13.37 16.17
CA ALA A 182 -7.79 -13.51 14.73
C ALA A 182 -6.47 -14.25 14.44
N LYS A 183 -6.55 -15.49 13.94
CA LYS A 183 -5.34 -16.25 13.59
C LYS A 183 -4.62 -15.59 12.43
N LEU A 184 -3.30 -15.52 12.53
CA LEU A 184 -2.48 -14.96 11.46
C LEU A 184 -2.25 -15.98 10.35
N PRO A 185 -2.25 -15.56 9.07
CA PRO A 185 -1.84 -16.43 7.98
C PRO A 185 -0.37 -16.80 8.15
N TYR A 186 -0.03 -18.05 7.80
CA TYR A 186 1.30 -18.62 8.05
C TYR A 186 2.42 -17.80 7.38
N GLU A 187 2.15 -17.26 6.19
CA GLU A 187 3.04 -16.40 5.44
C GLU A 187 3.44 -15.16 6.26
N LEU A 188 2.47 -14.55 6.96
CA LEU A 188 2.69 -13.36 7.77
C LEU A 188 3.57 -13.66 8.98
N THR A 189 3.26 -14.73 9.72
CA THR A 189 4.01 -15.11 10.93
C THR A 189 5.46 -15.53 10.64
N PHE A 190 5.74 -16.07 9.46
CA PHE A 190 7.08 -16.59 9.16
C PHE A 190 7.92 -15.65 8.30
N LEU A 191 7.32 -14.99 7.31
CA LEU A 191 8.06 -14.17 6.36
C LEU A 191 8.14 -12.71 6.83
N GLU A 192 7.01 -12.12 7.21
CA GLU A 192 6.95 -10.70 7.57
C GLU A 192 7.56 -10.43 8.95
N THR A 193 7.48 -11.37 9.90
CA THR A 193 8.10 -11.20 11.25
C THR A 193 9.60 -10.95 11.17
N ASN A 194 10.31 -11.60 10.24
CA ASN A 194 11.74 -11.34 10.04
C ASN A 194 12.01 -9.92 9.51
N LEU A 195 11.12 -9.38 8.68
CA LEU A 195 11.22 -8.00 8.22
C LEU A 195 10.91 -7.02 9.36
N VAL A 196 9.89 -7.28 10.17
CA VAL A 196 9.59 -6.45 11.36
C VAL A 196 10.77 -6.46 12.34
N SER A 197 11.40 -7.61 12.53
CA SER A 197 12.63 -7.71 13.32
C SER A 197 13.78 -6.90 12.71
N GLY A 198 13.95 -6.94 11.38
CA GLY A 198 14.90 -6.08 10.67
C GLY A 198 14.61 -4.59 10.90
N MET A 199 13.35 -4.17 10.76
CA MET A 199 12.90 -2.79 11.02
C MET A 199 13.26 -2.36 12.45
N MET A 200 12.96 -3.20 13.45
CA MET A 200 13.36 -2.96 14.84
C MET A 200 14.87 -2.71 14.96
N VAL A 201 15.72 -3.57 14.38
CA VAL A 201 17.18 -3.41 14.48
C VAL A 201 17.65 -2.12 13.81
N PHE A 202 17.17 -1.82 12.61
CA PHE A 202 17.58 -0.60 11.89
C PHE A 202 17.10 0.67 12.61
N SER A 203 15.84 0.70 13.08
CA SER A 203 15.34 1.84 13.85
C SER A 203 16.15 2.04 15.13
N PHE A 204 16.54 0.96 15.82
CA PHE A 204 17.38 1.06 17.01
C PHE A 204 18.77 1.62 16.70
N VAL A 205 19.43 1.13 15.65
CA VAL A 205 20.75 1.60 15.22
C VAL A 205 20.70 3.07 14.82
N LEU A 206 19.69 3.48 14.04
CA LEU A 206 19.51 4.87 13.61
C LEU A 206 19.21 5.79 14.79
N MET A 207 18.33 5.35 15.70
CA MET A 207 18.06 6.05 16.95
C MET A 207 19.35 6.27 17.76
N ILE A 208 20.14 5.23 18.00
CA ILE A 208 21.41 5.35 18.74
C ILE A 208 22.36 6.31 18.02
N TYR A 209 22.53 6.16 16.70
CA TYR A 209 23.41 7.01 15.92
C TYR A 209 23.06 8.50 16.09
N THR A 210 21.78 8.84 15.94
CA THR A 210 21.28 10.21 16.14
C THR A 210 21.50 10.69 17.58
N PHE A 211 21.28 9.85 18.58
CA PHE A 211 21.54 10.22 19.99
C PHE A 211 23.03 10.39 20.30
N THR A 212 23.90 9.55 19.74
CA THR A 212 25.34 9.60 20.04
C THR A 212 25.99 10.86 19.50
N GLU A 213 25.63 11.28 18.29
CA GLU A 213 26.09 12.55 17.71
C GLU A 213 25.69 13.73 18.62
N LYS A 214 24.43 13.73 19.10
CA LYS A 214 23.95 14.78 20.01
C LYS A 214 24.61 14.75 21.38
N LEU A 215 24.92 13.58 21.92
CA LEU A 215 25.56 13.47 23.24
C LEU A 215 27.02 13.91 23.22
N LEU A 216 27.71 13.71 22.09
CA LEU A 216 29.07 14.22 21.85
C LEU A 216 29.10 15.76 21.76
N GLU A 217 27.96 16.39 21.48
CA GLU A 217 27.80 17.85 21.36
C GLU A 217 27.81 18.61 22.70
N ILE A 218 27.63 17.93 23.84
CA ILE A 218 27.56 18.57 25.18
C ILE A 218 28.87 19.34 25.55
N GLY A 219 29.89 19.35 24.68
CA GLY A 219 31.13 20.12 24.82
C GLY A 219 31.48 21.14 23.71
N GLY A 220 30.60 21.49 22.75
CA GLY A 220 30.95 22.37 21.61
C GLY A 220 29.84 23.28 21.07
N GLU A 221 30.20 24.21 20.16
CA GLU A 221 29.27 25.10 19.43
C GLU A 221 28.30 24.29 18.55
N PRO A 222 27.05 24.76 18.34
CA PRO A 222 26.06 24.06 17.53
C PRO A 222 26.50 24.01 16.07
N ILE A 223 26.80 22.81 15.59
CA ILE A 223 27.09 22.54 14.17
C ILE A 223 25.83 21.88 13.60
N HIS A 224 25.39 22.30 12.41
CA HIS A 224 24.31 21.60 11.69
C HIS A 224 24.78 20.18 11.37
N TYR A 225 24.32 19.18 12.12
CA TYR A 225 24.69 17.80 11.89
C TYR A 225 23.78 17.17 10.86
N THR A 226 24.38 16.77 9.75
CA THR A 226 23.79 15.91 8.74
C THR A 226 24.34 14.50 8.94
N PHE A 227 23.61 13.48 8.49
CA PHE A 227 24.15 12.13 8.51
C PHE A 227 25.42 12.07 7.65
N ASP A 228 26.41 11.27 8.06
CA ASP A 228 27.57 11.03 7.21
C ASP A 228 27.09 10.42 5.87
N ARG A 229 27.47 11.04 4.75
CA ARG A 229 27.04 10.62 3.41
C ARG A 229 27.31 9.14 3.12
N VAL A 230 28.43 8.60 3.58
CA VAL A 230 28.78 7.19 3.41
C VAL A 230 27.84 6.33 4.26
N PHE A 231 27.55 6.78 5.48
CA PHE A 231 26.57 6.12 6.34
C PHE A 231 25.16 6.11 5.72
N GLU A 232 24.66 7.25 5.23
CA GLU A 232 23.37 7.37 4.53
C GLU A 232 23.27 6.37 3.38
N GLY A 233 24.28 6.36 2.51
CA GLY A 233 24.32 5.47 1.35
C GLY A 233 24.36 3.99 1.74
N ILE A 234 25.16 3.63 2.75
CA ILE A 234 25.25 2.24 3.24
C ILE A 234 23.92 1.78 3.84
N VAL A 235 23.31 2.59 4.71
CA VAL A 235 22.02 2.29 5.33
C VAL A 235 20.94 2.15 4.26
N GLY A 236 20.85 3.10 3.33
CA GLY A 236 19.89 3.07 2.24
C GLY A 236 20.03 1.80 1.39
N VAL A 237 21.25 1.46 0.98
CA VAL A 237 21.51 0.25 0.18
C VAL A 237 21.15 -1.01 0.98
N ALA A 238 21.50 -1.07 2.26
CA ALA A 238 21.19 -2.22 3.11
C ALA A 238 19.67 -2.45 3.21
N LEU A 239 18.88 -1.39 3.46
CA LEU A 239 17.42 -1.47 3.55
C LEU A 239 16.78 -1.95 2.25
N VAL A 240 17.14 -1.32 1.12
CA VAL A 240 16.60 -1.70 -0.21
C VAL A 240 17.00 -3.12 -0.58
N LEU A 241 18.25 -3.53 -0.29
CA LEU A 241 18.75 -4.86 -0.61
C LEU A 241 18.04 -5.94 0.21
N ILE A 242 17.83 -5.73 1.52
CA ILE A 242 17.10 -6.66 2.39
C ILE A 242 15.69 -6.90 1.85
N TYR A 243 14.96 -5.83 1.50
CA TYR A 243 13.61 -5.97 0.96
C TYR A 243 13.60 -6.59 -0.44
N SER A 244 14.55 -6.22 -1.30
CA SER A 244 14.69 -6.80 -2.63
C SER A 244 14.97 -8.31 -2.57
N LEU A 245 15.83 -8.74 -1.64
CA LEU A 245 16.08 -10.16 -1.38
C LEU A 245 14.83 -10.86 -0.87
N PHE A 246 14.08 -10.24 0.04
CA PHE A 246 12.80 -10.77 0.52
C PHE A 246 11.81 -11.01 -0.63
N ILE A 247 11.59 -10.01 -1.49
CA ILE A 247 10.71 -10.13 -2.67
C ILE A 247 11.22 -11.21 -3.64
N TYR A 248 12.54 -11.27 -3.86
CA TYR A 248 13.14 -12.29 -4.70
C TYR A 248 12.89 -13.71 -4.16
N PHE A 249 13.10 -13.94 -2.85
CA PHE A 249 12.85 -15.23 -2.23
C PHE A 249 11.37 -15.62 -2.28
N LEU A 250 10.49 -14.65 -2.05
CA LEU A 250 9.05 -14.83 -2.15
C LEU A 250 8.63 -15.24 -3.57
N PHE A 251 9.11 -14.49 -4.57
CA PHE A 251 8.84 -14.77 -5.98
C PHE A 251 9.37 -16.15 -6.40
N ARG A 252 10.59 -16.50 -5.98
CA ARG A 252 11.19 -17.82 -6.26
C ARG A 252 10.37 -18.96 -5.65
N ARG A 253 9.87 -18.79 -4.41
CA ARG A 253 9.03 -19.79 -3.73
C ARG A 253 7.72 -20.02 -4.48
N MET A 254 7.07 -18.95 -4.94
CA MET A 254 5.84 -19.06 -5.75
C MET A 254 6.07 -19.78 -7.08
N MET A 255 7.14 -19.43 -7.80
CA MET A 255 7.48 -20.09 -9.06
C MET A 255 7.74 -21.59 -8.88
N LYS A 256 8.29 -22.01 -7.73
CA LYS A 256 8.46 -23.42 -7.39
C LYS A 256 7.11 -24.12 -7.14
N GLN A 257 6.17 -23.48 -6.43
CA GLN A 257 4.84 -24.05 -6.19
C GLN A 257 4.01 -24.17 -7.47
N ARG A 258 4.15 -23.24 -8.42
CA ARG A 258 3.47 -23.30 -9.73
C ARG A 258 3.82 -24.56 -10.52
N LYS A 259 5.11 -24.94 -10.51
CA LYS A 259 5.59 -26.16 -11.20
C LYS A 259 5.04 -27.45 -10.58
N LEU A 260 4.67 -27.45 -9.30
CA LEU A 260 4.19 -28.64 -8.60
C LEU A 260 2.70 -28.91 -8.84
N TYR A 261 1.91 -27.86 -9.10
CA TYR A 261 0.46 -27.99 -9.35
C TYR A 261 0.08 -28.15 -10.83
N GLN A 262 0.98 -27.82 -11.76
CA GLN A 262 0.70 -27.88 -13.20
C GLN A 262 0.70 -29.27 -13.86
N PRO A 263 1.40 -30.33 -13.38
CA PRO A 263 1.39 -31.61 -14.10
C PRO A 263 0.12 -32.45 -13.88
N HIS A 264 -0.65 -32.21 -12.81
CA HIS A 264 -1.83 -33.03 -12.51
C HIS A 264 -3.16 -32.48 -13.03
N LEU A 265 -3.24 -31.22 -13.47
CA LEU A 265 -4.50 -30.66 -14.00
C LEU A 265 -4.81 -31.14 -15.44
N SER A 266 -3.84 -31.68 -16.19
CA SER A 266 -4.12 -32.33 -17.48
C SER A 266 -4.47 -33.81 -17.35
N GLU A 267 -3.94 -34.51 -16.33
CA GLU A 267 -4.24 -35.93 -16.07
C GLU A 267 -5.54 -36.13 -15.27
N PHE A 268 -5.85 -35.25 -14.30
CA PHE A 268 -7.09 -35.35 -13.54
C PHE A 268 -8.36 -35.06 -14.35
N PHE A 269 -8.25 -34.40 -15.50
CA PHE A 269 -9.40 -34.21 -16.41
C PHE A 269 -9.55 -35.36 -17.42
N GLN A 270 -8.48 -36.13 -17.70
CA GLN A 270 -8.59 -37.32 -18.55
C GLN A 270 -9.01 -38.57 -17.75
N GLU A 271 -8.53 -38.76 -16.52
CA GLU A 271 -8.84 -39.98 -15.75
C GLU A 271 -10.22 -39.96 -15.05
N LYS A 272 -10.84 -38.78 -14.93
CA LYS A 272 -12.14 -38.62 -14.26
C LYS A 272 -13.34 -38.87 -15.19
N GLU A 273 -13.17 -38.71 -16.51
CA GLU A 273 -14.21 -39.04 -17.49
C GLU A 273 -14.49 -40.54 -17.57
N GLU A 274 -13.49 -41.41 -17.35
CA GLU A 274 -13.69 -42.87 -17.33
C GLU A 274 -14.23 -43.40 -15.99
N LYS A 275 -13.93 -42.76 -14.85
CA LYS A 275 -14.39 -43.22 -13.52
C LYS A 275 -15.76 -42.67 -13.13
N ASP A 276 -16.20 -41.53 -13.68
CA ASP A 276 -17.51 -40.91 -13.35
C ASP A 276 -18.70 -41.55 -14.09
N GLN A 277 -18.49 -42.35 -15.14
CA GLN A 277 -19.56 -43.15 -15.75
C GLN A 277 -19.98 -44.37 -14.89
N LYS A 278 -19.07 -44.94 -14.08
CA LYS A 278 -19.38 -46.11 -13.23
C LYS A 278 -19.96 -45.75 -11.87
N LYS A 279 -19.67 -44.58 -11.30
CA LYS A 279 -20.21 -44.14 -9.99
C LYS A 279 -21.59 -43.46 -10.06
N LYS A 280 -22.08 -43.08 -11.24
CA LYS A 280 -23.39 -42.43 -11.43
C LYS A 280 -24.61 -43.33 -11.19
N LYS A 281 -24.44 -44.65 -10.98
CA LYS A 281 -25.56 -45.57 -10.68
C LYS A 281 -25.89 -45.75 -9.19
N GLU A 282 -25.01 -45.36 -8.26
CA GLU A 282 -25.22 -45.65 -6.82
C GLU A 282 -25.41 -44.42 -5.90
N ALA A 283 -25.12 -43.20 -6.37
CA ALA A 283 -25.21 -42.00 -5.53
C ALA A 283 -26.54 -41.21 -5.66
N LYS A 284 -27.58 -41.78 -6.28
CA LYS A 284 -28.83 -41.06 -6.60
C LYS A 284 -29.83 -40.91 -5.44
N ARG A 285 -29.48 -41.24 -4.18
CA ARG A 285 -30.46 -41.24 -3.07
C ARG A 285 -30.09 -40.52 -1.78
N THR A 286 -28.92 -39.89 -1.66
CA THR A 286 -28.55 -39.32 -0.36
C THR A 286 -28.01 -37.90 -0.46
N LYS A 287 -28.95 -36.96 -0.33
CA LYS A 287 -28.80 -35.64 0.32
C LYS A 287 -28.06 -34.52 -0.44
N GLN A 288 -28.78 -33.39 -0.54
CA GLN A 288 -28.29 -32.01 -0.71
C GLN A 288 -27.68 -31.75 -2.10
N GLN A 289 -28.38 -31.15 -3.06
CA GLN A 289 -28.99 -29.82 -2.96
C GLN A 289 -28.18 -28.85 -2.06
N LYS A 290 -26.85 -28.97 -2.06
CA LYS A 290 -25.97 -27.86 -1.74
C LYS A 290 -25.87 -27.05 -3.03
N LYS A 291 -26.77 -26.06 -3.10
CA LYS A 291 -26.84 -24.97 -4.08
C LYS A 291 -25.42 -24.64 -4.55
N CYS A 292 -25.05 -25.11 -5.75
CA CYS A 292 -23.91 -24.55 -6.47
C CYS A 292 -24.38 -23.20 -6.99
N GLU A 293 -24.59 -22.25 -6.09
CA GLU A 293 -24.38 -20.86 -6.44
C GLU A 293 -22.90 -20.76 -6.78
N PRO A 294 -22.54 -20.37 -8.02
CA PRO A 294 -21.17 -19.92 -8.24
C PRO A 294 -20.99 -18.75 -7.29
N LYS A 295 -20.10 -18.91 -6.30
CA LYS A 295 -19.68 -17.81 -5.44
C LYS A 295 -19.27 -16.66 -6.37
N GLU A 296 -19.96 -15.53 -6.26
CA GLU A 296 -19.74 -14.29 -7.05
C GLU A 296 -18.26 -13.86 -7.07
N GLU A 297 -17.48 -14.33 -6.11
CA GLU A 297 -16.05 -14.09 -5.91
C GLU A 297 -15.12 -14.70 -6.98
N TYR A 298 -15.48 -15.84 -7.59
CA TYR A 298 -14.71 -16.35 -8.75
C TYR A 298 -14.91 -15.45 -9.98
N HIS A 299 -16.01 -14.69 -10.04
CA HIS A 299 -16.29 -13.82 -11.18
C HIS A 299 -15.42 -12.57 -11.22
N GLN A 300 -14.96 -12.05 -10.06
CA GLN A 300 -14.06 -10.89 -9.99
C GLN A 300 -12.62 -11.24 -10.40
N LEU A 301 -12.07 -12.36 -9.93
CA LEU A 301 -10.73 -12.84 -10.30
C LEU A 301 -10.64 -13.29 -11.79
N ILE A 302 -11.77 -13.69 -12.39
CA ILE A 302 -11.85 -14.04 -13.80
C ILE A 302 -12.05 -12.80 -14.69
N SER A 303 -12.53 -11.68 -14.15
CA SER A 303 -12.80 -10.46 -14.94
C SER A 303 -11.49 -9.86 -15.48
N PHE A 304 -10.46 -9.76 -14.64
CA PHE A 304 -9.26 -9.02 -15.01
C PHE A 304 -8.33 -9.73 -16.00
N ARG A 305 -8.30 -11.07 -15.94
CA ARG A 305 -7.51 -11.89 -16.87
C ARG A 305 -7.90 -11.69 -18.33
N ARG A 306 -9.14 -11.25 -18.59
CA ARG A 306 -9.67 -11.03 -19.95
C ARG A 306 -9.27 -9.67 -20.55
N PHE A 307 -8.68 -8.76 -19.77
CA PHE A 307 -8.27 -7.46 -20.30
C PHE A 307 -7.08 -7.56 -21.26
N PRO A 308 -7.05 -6.76 -22.33
CA PRO A 308 -5.85 -6.54 -23.12
C PRO A 308 -4.71 -6.01 -22.24
N TRP A 309 -3.48 -6.50 -22.43
CA TRP A 309 -2.30 -6.02 -21.69
C TRP A 309 -2.12 -4.51 -21.82
N ILE A 310 -2.49 -3.97 -22.97
CA ILE A 310 -2.34 -2.55 -23.27
C ILE A 310 -3.22 -1.66 -22.38
N VAL A 311 -4.44 -2.09 -22.04
CA VAL A 311 -5.34 -1.30 -21.17
C VAL A 311 -4.74 -1.21 -19.76
N ILE A 312 -4.28 -2.35 -19.24
CA ILE A 312 -3.68 -2.46 -17.91
C ILE A 312 -2.42 -1.57 -17.82
N LEU A 313 -1.56 -1.63 -18.84
CA LEU A 313 -0.33 -0.85 -18.90
C LEU A 313 -0.61 0.65 -19.05
N VAL A 314 -1.60 1.04 -19.86
CA VAL A 314 -2.02 2.45 -20.02
C VAL A 314 -2.56 3.00 -18.70
N LEU A 315 -3.42 2.28 -17.98
CA LEU A 315 -3.92 2.69 -16.67
C LEU A 315 -2.80 2.90 -15.67
N PHE A 316 -1.84 1.96 -15.61
CA PHE A 316 -0.67 2.08 -14.77
C PHE A 316 0.15 3.33 -15.10
N LEU A 317 0.44 3.58 -16.39
CA LEU A 317 1.21 4.75 -16.82
C LEU A 317 0.49 6.07 -16.55
N ILE A 318 -0.82 6.13 -16.78
CA ILE A 318 -1.64 7.32 -16.44
C ILE A 318 -1.59 7.56 -14.92
N GLY A 319 -1.69 6.50 -14.12
CA GLY A 319 -1.54 6.58 -12.68
C GLY A 319 -0.18 7.13 -12.26
N VAL A 320 0.92 6.59 -12.81
CA VAL A 320 2.27 7.11 -12.52
C VAL A 320 2.41 8.59 -12.91
N GLY A 321 1.92 8.97 -14.10
CA GLY A 321 1.94 10.36 -14.55
C GLY A 321 1.12 11.29 -13.65
N GLY A 322 -0.08 10.87 -13.23
CA GLY A 322 -0.92 11.63 -12.32
C GLY A 322 -0.31 11.80 -10.93
N VAL A 323 0.38 10.78 -10.42
CA VAL A 323 1.13 10.84 -9.17
C VAL A 323 2.29 11.83 -9.25
N VAL A 324 3.06 11.84 -10.35
CA VAL A 324 4.16 12.80 -10.53
C VAL A 324 3.63 14.23 -10.57
N LEU A 325 2.58 14.49 -11.35
CA LEU A 325 1.97 15.82 -11.43
C LEU A 325 1.35 16.27 -10.10
N GLY A 326 0.61 15.38 -9.43
CA GLY A 326 -0.01 15.68 -8.14
C GLY A 326 1.04 15.88 -7.04
N GLY A 327 2.11 15.08 -7.05
CA GLY A 327 3.23 15.20 -6.12
C GLY A 327 3.99 16.52 -6.28
N ASP A 328 4.16 17.00 -7.52
CA ASP A 328 4.81 18.28 -7.79
C ASP A 328 4.01 19.47 -7.25
N VAL A 329 2.69 19.48 -7.49
CA VAL A 329 1.77 20.50 -6.95
C VAL A 329 1.68 20.43 -5.42
N LEU A 330 1.68 19.21 -4.86
CA LEU A 330 1.68 19.02 -3.42
C LEU A 330 2.98 19.50 -2.77
N ALA A 331 4.13 19.25 -3.41
CA ALA A 331 5.42 19.75 -2.96
C ALA A 331 5.49 21.27 -2.96
N GLU A 332 4.89 21.94 -3.94
CA GLU A 332 4.75 23.41 -3.95
C GLU A 332 3.87 23.90 -2.79
N GLY A 333 2.81 23.17 -2.45
CA GLY A 333 2.02 23.40 -1.24
C GLY A 333 2.88 23.29 0.03
N ILE A 334 3.68 22.23 0.16
CA ILE A 334 4.58 22.03 1.31
C ILE A 334 5.57 23.18 1.43
N GLU A 335 6.18 23.58 0.32
CA GLU A 335 7.16 24.66 0.24
C GLU A 335 6.58 26.00 0.73
N ILE A 336 5.42 26.40 0.21
CA ILE A 336 4.70 27.61 0.66
C ILE A 336 4.33 27.51 2.14
N GLY A 337 3.96 26.31 2.59
CA GLY A 337 3.65 26.03 4.00
C GLY A 337 4.86 26.21 4.91
N ALA A 338 6.01 25.65 4.51
CA ALA A 338 7.27 25.73 5.25
C ALA A 338 7.74 27.18 5.40
N GLU A 339 7.74 27.96 4.31
CA GLU A 339 8.10 29.38 4.34
C GLU A 339 7.18 30.20 5.25
N ARG A 340 5.90 29.83 5.33
CA ARG A 340 4.90 30.65 6.02
C ARG A 340 4.80 30.35 7.51
N PHE A 341 4.85 29.08 7.87
CA PHE A 341 4.52 28.62 9.22
C PHE A 341 5.74 28.20 10.05
N GLY A 342 6.93 28.16 9.45
CA GLY A 342 8.18 27.81 10.13
C GLY A 342 8.24 26.35 10.60
N GLU A 343 9.27 26.04 11.40
CA GLU A 343 9.67 24.68 11.77
C GLU A 343 8.57 23.88 12.51
N SER A 344 7.90 24.48 13.49
CA SER A 344 6.91 23.76 14.32
C SER A 344 5.65 23.33 13.55
N SER A 345 5.39 23.91 12.38
CA SER A 345 4.22 23.59 11.58
C SER A 345 4.51 22.54 10.50
N ILE A 346 5.78 22.29 10.19
CA ILE A 346 6.22 21.29 9.22
C ILE A 346 5.85 19.88 9.69
N LEU A 347 6.00 19.60 10.98
CA LEU A 347 5.65 18.30 11.57
C LEU A 347 4.15 18.02 11.48
N VAL A 348 3.32 19.02 11.80
CA VAL A 348 1.86 18.93 11.63
C VAL A 348 1.49 18.69 10.17
N TYR A 349 2.17 19.39 9.25
CA TYR A 349 1.94 19.21 7.83
C TYR A 349 2.38 17.80 7.36
N ALA A 350 3.50 17.28 7.84
CA ALA A 350 3.96 15.93 7.55
C ALA A 350 2.97 14.85 8.04
N VAL A 351 2.36 15.03 9.22
CA VAL A 351 1.30 14.13 9.71
C VAL A 351 0.07 14.20 8.81
N ILE A 352 -0.40 15.40 8.46
CA ILE A 352 -1.58 15.57 7.61
C ILE A 352 -1.33 14.96 6.22
N VAL A 353 -0.21 15.30 5.59
CA VAL A 353 0.15 14.77 4.28
C VAL A 353 0.31 13.27 4.35
N GLY A 354 1.00 12.73 5.36
CA GLY A 354 1.16 11.29 5.55
C GLY A 354 -0.19 10.57 5.63
N ILE A 355 -1.16 11.10 6.38
CA ILE A 355 -2.50 10.50 6.46
C ILE A 355 -3.17 10.46 5.07
N VAL A 356 -3.08 11.55 4.32
CA VAL A 356 -3.73 11.63 3.02
C VAL A 356 -2.99 10.79 1.98
N SER A 357 -1.67 10.76 2.01
CA SER A 357 -0.85 9.99 1.08
C SER A 357 -1.03 8.49 1.27
N THR A 358 -1.21 8.04 2.51
CA THR A 358 -1.49 6.63 2.86
C THR A 358 -2.95 6.24 2.58
N SER A 359 -3.84 7.20 2.34
CA SER A 359 -5.28 6.93 2.17
C SER A 359 -5.65 5.86 1.13
N PRO A 360 -4.99 5.76 -0.06
CA PRO A 360 -5.25 4.66 -0.98
C PRO A 360 -4.99 3.28 -0.37
N GLU A 361 -3.93 3.14 0.44
CA GLU A 361 -3.61 1.89 1.16
C GLU A 361 -4.68 1.58 2.20
N LEU A 362 -5.09 2.59 2.97
CA LEU A 362 -6.12 2.46 3.99
C LEU A 362 -7.44 1.98 3.42
N ILE A 363 -7.81 2.45 2.23
CA ILE A 363 -9.03 2.02 1.57
C ILE A 363 -8.95 0.55 1.18
N VAL A 364 -7.83 0.09 0.63
CA VAL A 364 -7.63 -1.33 0.28
C VAL A 364 -7.70 -2.19 1.54
N THR A 365 -6.99 -1.79 2.60
CA THR A 365 -7.01 -2.47 3.88
C THR A 365 -8.44 -2.50 4.47
N PHE A 366 -9.11 -1.36 4.55
CA PHE A 366 -10.45 -1.26 5.14
C PHE A 366 -11.52 -2.04 4.36
N ARG A 367 -11.47 -2.03 3.02
CA ARG A 367 -12.31 -2.90 2.17
C ARG A 367 -12.05 -4.38 2.48
N GLY A 368 -10.79 -4.74 2.70
CA GLY A 368 -10.40 -6.08 3.14
C GLY A 368 -11.05 -6.47 4.48
N LEU A 369 -10.88 -5.61 5.47
CA LEU A 369 -11.28 -5.86 6.85
C LEU A 369 -12.80 -5.84 7.07
N THR A 370 -13.52 -4.99 6.34
CA THR A 370 -14.98 -4.88 6.42
C THR A 370 -15.71 -5.99 5.67
N SER A 371 -15.00 -6.77 4.86
CA SER A 371 -15.58 -7.92 4.18
C SER A 371 -16.08 -8.96 5.18
N LYS A 372 -17.21 -9.60 4.86
CA LYS A 372 -17.75 -10.72 5.66
C LYS A 372 -16.93 -12.01 5.48
N ASN A 373 -16.07 -12.06 4.46
CA ASN A 373 -15.24 -13.22 4.16
C ASN A 373 -13.92 -13.16 4.95
N LYS A 374 -13.66 -14.18 5.77
CA LYS A 374 -12.41 -14.31 6.54
C LYS A 374 -11.15 -14.26 5.67
N GLN A 375 -11.19 -14.83 4.46
CA GLN A 375 -10.05 -14.82 3.55
C GLN A 375 -9.72 -13.40 3.07
N ILE A 376 -10.74 -12.58 2.82
CA ILE A 376 -10.55 -11.18 2.42
C ILE A 376 -10.02 -10.34 3.60
N GLN A 377 -10.46 -10.64 4.82
CA GLN A 377 -9.93 -10.01 6.03
C GLN A 377 -8.44 -10.31 6.23
N GLU A 378 -8.03 -11.57 6.03
CA GLU A 378 -6.62 -11.98 6.08
C GLU A 378 -5.79 -11.21 5.03
N ILE A 379 -6.30 -11.05 3.81
CA ILE A 379 -5.63 -10.26 2.76
C ILE A 379 -5.47 -8.80 3.17
N GLY A 380 -6.49 -8.20 3.81
CA GLY A 380 -6.42 -6.82 4.31
C GLY A 380 -5.34 -6.64 5.37
N LEU A 381 -5.21 -7.60 6.29
CA LEU A 381 -4.18 -7.58 7.33
C LEU A 381 -2.76 -7.75 6.77
N ILE A 382 -2.61 -8.66 5.80
CA ILE A 382 -1.36 -8.84 5.05
C ILE A 382 -0.97 -7.56 4.32
N ASN A 383 -1.92 -6.92 3.64
CA ASN A 383 -1.69 -5.68 2.92
C ASN A 383 -1.15 -4.60 3.87
N GLN A 384 -1.74 -4.46 5.06
CA GLN A 384 -1.31 -3.47 6.03
C GLN A 384 0.10 -3.71 6.58
N ILE A 385 0.44 -4.97 6.92
CA ILE A 385 1.79 -5.28 7.41
C ILE A 385 2.83 -5.15 6.30
N SER A 386 2.48 -5.55 5.08
CA SER A 386 3.37 -5.36 3.94
C SER A 386 3.59 -3.88 3.64
N ALA A 387 2.56 -3.05 3.75
CA ALA A 387 2.67 -1.60 3.64
C ALA A 387 3.64 -1.02 4.68
N ILE A 388 3.56 -1.43 5.95
CA ILE A 388 4.54 -1.01 6.99
C ILE A 388 5.97 -1.38 6.56
N ASN A 389 6.19 -2.64 6.18
CA ASN A 389 7.51 -3.11 5.79
C ASN A 389 8.02 -2.40 4.52
N GLN A 390 7.17 -2.16 3.52
CA GLN A 390 7.52 -1.43 2.31
C GLN A 390 7.86 0.03 2.61
N THR A 391 7.03 0.68 3.43
CA THR A 391 7.26 2.06 3.85
C THR A 391 8.63 2.16 4.53
N PHE A 392 8.94 1.24 5.45
CA PHE A 392 10.21 1.28 6.16
C PHE A 392 11.42 0.89 5.30
N PHE A 393 11.37 -0.18 4.51
CA PHE A 393 12.56 -0.64 3.80
C PHE A 393 12.78 0.03 2.44
N ILE A 394 11.70 0.29 1.70
CA ILE A 394 11.78 0.89 0.36
C ILE A 394 11.59 2.39 0.45
N LEU A 395 10.52 2.85 1.08
CA LEU A 395 10.17 4.26 1.06
C LEU A 395 11.18 5.11 1.83
N PHE A 396 11.79 4.56 2.87
CA PHE A 396 12.91 5.20 3.57
C PHE A 396 14.27 4.85 2.95
N GLY A 397 14.46 3.60 2.51
CA GLY A 397 15.73 3.15 1.93
C GLY A 397 16.09 3.83 0.59
N VAL A 398 15.14 3.98 -0.34
CA VAL A 398 15.40 4.59 -1.66
C VAL A 398 15.81 6.07 -1.55
N PRO A 399 15.12 6.91 -0.77
CA PRO A 399 15.57 8.27 -0.50
C PRO A 399 16.96 8.36 0.12
N PHE A 400 17.32 7.47 1.04
CA PHE A 400 18.67 7.42 1.63
C PHE A 400 19.74 7.05 0.59
N VAL A 401 19.46 6.08 -0.30
CA VAL A 401 20.33 5.77 -1.43
C VAL A 401 20.49 6.99 -2.34
N MET A 402 19.37 7.66 -2.67
CA MET A 402 19.38 8.84 -3.51
C MET A 402 20.20 9.97 -2.87
N ALA A 403 20.03 10.20 -1.57
CA ALA A 403 20.76 11.20 -0.82
C ALA A 403 22.27 10.98 -0.89
N GLY A 404 22.72 9.74 -0.64
CA GLY A 404 24.13 9.36 -0.77
C GLY A 404 24.69 9.53 -2.20
N ILE A 405 23.91 9.20 -3.24
CA ILE A 405 24.34 9.33 -4.65
C ILE A 405 24.40 10.80 -5.07
N VAL A 406 23.33 11.55 -4.79
CA VAL A 406 23.10 12.92 -5.29
C VAL A 406 23.72 13.95 -4.35
N ASN A 407 24.28 13.57 -3.20
CA ASN A 407 24.84 14.49 -2.20
C ASN A 407 23.76 15.44 -1.66
N ILE A 408 22.66 14.85 -1.18
CA ILE A 408 21.63 15.54 -0.39
C ILE A 408 21.97 15.21 1.05
N GLU A 409 22.12 16.22 1.88
CA GLU A 409 22.51 16.02 3.27
C GLU A 409 21.25 15.88 4.12
N ILE A 410 21.02 14.68 4.67
CA ILE A 410 19.84 14.45 5.50
C ILE A 410 20.13 15.00 6.91
N PRO A 411 19.30 15.89 7.45
CA PRO A 411 19.50 16.42 8.78
C PRO A 411 19.40 15.30 9.82
N ASN A 412 20.32 15.30 10.78
CA ASN A 412 20.34 14.37 11.89
C ASN A 412 19.74 15.05 13.13
N SER A 413 18.42 15.11 13.18
CA SER A 413 17.70 15.94 14.15
C SER A 413 17.11 15.11 15.31
N PRO A 414 16.88 15.70 16.50
CA PRO A 414 16.26 15.01 17.63
C PRO A 414 14.87 14.46 17.32
N GLU A 415 14.13 15.15 16.45
CA GLU A 415 12.80 14.76 15.96
C GLU A 415 12.90 13.40 15.27
N ILE A 416 13.88 13.23 14.38
CA ILE A 416 14.14 11.96 13.68
C ILE A 416 14.49 10.84 14.67
N ALA A 417 15.32 11.12 15.68
CA ALA A 417 15.65 10.15 16.73
C ALA A 417 14.40 9.67 17.49
N ILE A 418 13.53 10.61 17.86
CA ILE A 418 12.29 10.33 18.59
C ILE A 418 11.36 9.46 17.74
N VAL A 419 11.24 9.75 16.44
CA VAL A 419 10.43 8.92 15.54
C VAL A 419 11.02 7.52 15.41
N PHE A 420 12.34 7.37 15.24
CA PHE A 420 12.97 6.05 15.23
C PHE A 420 12.76 5.29 16.54
N GLY A 421 12.79 5.97 17.68
CA GLY A 421 12.44 5.37 18.97
C GLY A 421 11.00 4.87 19.02
N GLY A 422 10.04 5.65 18.50
CA GLY A 422 8.65 5.24 18.36
C GLY A 422 8.49 4.01 17.46
N ILE A 423 9.11 4.02 16.27
CA ILE A 423 9.09 2.88 15.34
C ILE A 423 9.75 1.65 15.98
N PHE A 424 10.87 1.82 16.68
CA PHE A 424 11.56 0.72 17.38
C PHE A 424 10.66 0.05 18.42
N ILE A 425 10.02 0.85 19.31
CA ILE A 425 9.13 0.33 20.35
C ILE A 425 7.94 -0.40 19.73
N LEU A 426 7.32 0.19 18.70
CA LEU A 426 6.19 -0.42 18.00
C LEU A 426 6.56 -1.69 17.25
N ALA A 427 7.69 -1.68 16.54
CA ALA A 427 8.20 -2.84 15.82
C ALA A 427 8.50 -3.99 16.80
N GLN A 428 9.10 -3.70 17.95
CA GLN A 428 9.34 -4.69 18.98
C GLN A 428 8.03 -5.23 19.57
N CYS A 429 7.06 -4.35 19.83
CA CYS A 429 5.73 -4.72 20.32
C CYS A 429 5.03 -5.68 19.36
N ILE A 430 4.96 -5.32 18.06
CA ILE A 430 4.38 -6.15 17.00
C ILE A 430 5.14 -7.49 16.87
N ASN A 431 6.47 -7.45 16.91
CA ASN A 431 7.29 -8.66 16.80
C ASN A 431 7.03 -9.63 17.96
N SER A 432 6.97 -9.14 19.20
CA SER A 432 6.65 -9.97 20.37
C SER A 432 5.25 -10.56 20.29
N MET A 433 4.25 -9.78 19.87
CA MET A 433 2.86 -10.24 19.69
C MET A 433 2.76 -11.37 18.66
N ILE A 434 3.37 -11.18 17.48
CA ILE A 434 3.33 -12.21 16.42
C ILE A 434 4.02 -13.52 16.86
N LEU A 435 5.06 -13.43 17.70
CA LEU A 435 5.82 -14.59 18.17
C LEU A 435 5.16 -15.38 19.30
N ASP A 436 4.30 -14.74 20.11
CA ASP A 436 3.72 -15.36 21.31
C ASP A 436 2.67 -16.43 20.94
N ASP A 437 1.54 -16.04 20.35
CA ASP A 437 0.40 -16.93 20.13
C ASP A 437 0.01 -17.11 18.66
N LYS A 438 0.69 -16.39 17.74
CA LYS A 438 0.41 -16.36 16.29
C LYS A 438 -1.04 -15.94 15.97
N ALA A 439 -1.68 -15.22 16.86
CA ALA A 439 -2.95 -14.58 16.64
C ALA A 439 -2.80 -13.09 16.93
N PHE A 440 -3.80 -12.32 16.54
CA PHE A 440 -4.00 -11.00 17.11
C PHE A 440 -5.17 -11.04 18.06
N ASP A 441 -5.03 -10.32 19.17
CA ASP A 441 -6.10 -10.10 20.13
C ASP A 441 -6.57 -8.62 20.16
N LEU A 442 -7.60 -8.35 20.96
CA LEU A 442 -8.13 -7.00 21.10
C LEU A 442 -7.19 -6.09 21.90
N LEU A 443 -6.50 -6.64 22.89
CA LEU A 443 -5.63 -5.89 23.79
C LEU A 443 -4.38 -5.40 23.05
N GLU A 444 -3.74 -6.27 22.29
CA GLU A 444 -2.65 -6.01 21.37
C GLU A 444 -3.00 -4.90 20.39
N GLY A 445 -4.17 -4.99 19.75
CA GLY A 445 -4.66 -3.95 18.86
C GLY A 445 -4.81 -2.58 19.56
N VAL A 446 -5.35 -2.56 20.79
CA VAL A 446 -5.46 -1.33 21.61
C VAL A 446 -4.08 -0.78 21.98
N VAL A 447 -3.14 -1.65 22.36
CA VAL A 447 -1.77 -1.25 22.71
C VAL A 447 -1.04 -0.65 21.52
N VAL A 448 -1.04 -1.33 20.36
CA VAL A 448 -0.40 -0.83 19.13
C VAL A 448 -1.03 0.49 18.69
N THR A 449 -2.36 0.60 18.72
CA THR A 449 -3.07 1.85 18.37
C THR A 449 -2.67 2.99 19.31
N THR A 450 -2.66 2.74 20.61
CA THR A 450 -2.35 3.76 21.63
C THR A 450 -0.90 4.20 21.54
N LEU A 451 0.05 3.27 21.42
CA LEU A 451 1.47 3.59 21.27
C LEU A 451 1.77 4.36 19.98
N SER A 452 1.11 4.00 18.88
CA SER A 452 1.26 4.71 17.61
C SER A 452 0.69 6.12 17.69
N LEU A 453 -0.48 6.28 18.32
CA LEU A 453 -1.08 7.59 18.56
C LEU A 453 -0.21 8.46 19.46
N VAL A 454 0.33 7.91 20.55
CA VAL A 454 1.25 8.64 21.43
C VAL A 454 2.50 9.06 20.68
N SER A 455 3.07 8.18 19.84
CA SER A 455 4.25 8.51 19.02
C SER A 455 3.97 9.64 18.03
N LEU A 456 2.80 9.62 17.38
CA LEU A 456 2.35 10.69 16.49
C LEU A 456 2.09 12.01 17.24
N ILE A 457 1.49 11.95 18.42
CA ILE A 457 1.25 13.14 19.25
C ILE A 457 2.57 13.75 19.73
N VAL A 458 3.50 12.92 20.22
CA VAL A 458 4.84 13.39 20.60
C VAL A 458 5.49 14.10 19.43
N LEU A 459 5.42 13.54 18.23
CA LEU A 459 5.98 14.15 17.03
C LEU A 459 5.37 15.53 16.69
N MET A 460 4.11 15.78 17.05
CA MET A 460 3.49 17.10 16.87
C MET A 460 3.95 18.15 17.89
N PHE A 461 4.62 17.74 18.97
CA PHE A 461 5.03 18.62 20.08
C PHE A 461 6.54 18.79 20.23
N VAL A 462 7.34 17.96 19.56
CA VAL A 462 8.76 18.25 19.31
C VAL A 462 8.84 19.32 18.24
#